data_AF-A0A838VZ18-F1
#
_entry.id   AF-A0A838VZ18-F1
#
_cell.length_a   1.000
_cell.length_b   1.000
_cell.length_c   1.000
_cell.angle_alpha   90.00
_cell.angle_beta   90.00
_cell.angle_gamma   90.00
#
_symmetry.space_group_name_H-M   'P 1'
#
loop_
_entity.id
_entity.type
_entity.pdbx_description
1 polymer ?
#
loop_
_entity_poly.entity_id
_entity_poly.type
_entity_poly.pdbx_seq_one_letter_code
_entity_poly.pdbx_strand_id
1 'polypeptide(L)'
;MWKILVPKKIAYGENAAKEFEYPEKSLIITTTESKIYEKWIEYMGIKNYEIYDKVTPDPAIETIEKIKNEYEGKEISHYIGLGGGSSLDVCKYLSKITGIPKILIPTTFGTGAEMTTYAVVSFNHKKKLLQDEAFLAD
;
A
#
# COMPACT_ATOMS: atom_id res chain seq x y z
N MET A 1 11.38 -26.38 12.05
CA MET A 1 10.03 -26.36 11.47
C MET A 1 10.00 -25.20 10.48
N TRP A 2 9.59 -25.41 9.24
CA TRP A 2 9.54 -24.37 8.21
C TRP A 2 8.14 -23.75 8.16
N LYS A 3 8.04 -22.44 7.91
CA LYS A 3 6.77 -21.72 7.73
C LYS A 3 6.76 -21.04 6.37
N ILE A 4 5.71 -21.25 5.59
CA ILE A 4 5.47 -20.60 4.30
C ILE A 4 4.31 -19.63 4.50
N LEU A 5 4.54 -18.36 4.17
CA LEU A 5 3.55 -17.29 4.27
C LEU A 5 3.31 -16.70 2.89
N VAL A 6 2.05 -16.65 2.47
CA VAL A 6 1.60 -16.05 1.22
C VAL A 6 0.31 -15.28 1.46
N PRO A 7 0.03 -14.18 0.74
CA PRO A 7 -1.25 -13.48 0.84
C PRO A 7 -2.43 -14.43 0.61
N LYS A 8 -3.52 -14.22 1.33
CA LYS A 8 -4.71 -15.09 1.26
C LYS A 8 -5.47 -14.93 -0.06
N LYS A 9 -5.47 -13.72 -0.61
CA LYS A 9 -6.11 -13.37 -1.88
C LYS A 9 -5.09 -12.77 -2.82
N ILE A 10 -4.95 -13.37 -4.00
CA ILE A 10 -4.08 -12.87 -5.07
C ILE A 10 -4.91 -12.82 -6.34
N ALA A 11 -5.04 -11.62 -6.92
CA ALA A 11 -5.56 -11.43 -8.26
C ALA A 11 -4.37 -11.23 -9.21
N TYR A 12 -4.24 -12.11 -10.20
CA TYR A 12 -3.13 -12.11 -11.15
C TYR A 12 -3.63 -12.47 -12.55
N GLY A 13 -3.02 -11.86 -13.57
CA GLY A 13 -3.38 -12.06 -14.97
C GLY A 13 -3.64 -10.75 -15.69
N GLU A 14 -3.87 -10.84 -16.99
CA GLU A 14 -4.32 -9.71 -17.79
C GLU A 14 -5.68 -9.21 -17.26
N ASN A 15 -5.84 -7.89 -17.12
CA ASN A 15 -7.05 -7.24 -16.57
C ASN A 15 -7.40 -7.53 -15.10
N ALA A 16 -6.56 -8.24 -14.34
CA ALA A 16 -6.84 -8.56 -12.93
C ALA A 16 -7.17 -7.31 -12.09
N ALA A 17 -6.47 -6.19 -12.32
CA ALA A 17 -6.76 -4.93 -11.62
C ALA A 17 -8.09 -4.28 -12.03
N LYS A 18 -8.60 -4.55 -13.24
CA LYS A 18 -9.91 -4.04 -13.69
C LYS A 18 -11.06 -4.90 -13.18
N GLU A 19 -10.85 -6.20 -13.09
CA GLU A 19 -11.87 -7.17 -12.69
C GLU A 19 -11.98 -7.33 -11.17
N PHE A 20 -11.00 -6.82 -10.42
CA PHE A 20 -11.02 -6.85 -8.96
C PHE A 20 -12.05 -5.87 -8.39
N GLU A 21 -12.80 -6.31 -7.38
CA GLU A 21 -13.74 -5.46 -6.64
C GLU A 21 -13.00 -4.67 -5.55
N TYR A 22 -13.03 -3.34 -5.65
CA TYR A 22 -12.40 -2.45 -4.67
C TYR A 22 -13.41 -1.90 -3.66
N PRO A 23 -13.03 -1.81 -2.37
CA PRO A 23 -13.88 -1.23 -1.35
C PRO A 23 -13.98 0.29 -1.49
N GLU A 24 -15.17 0.83 -1.21
CA GLU A 24 -15.37 2.27 -1.05
C GLU A 24 -14.73 2.80 0.24
N LYS A 25 -14.55 4.12 0.33
CA LYS A 25 -13.90 4.81 1.45
C LYS A 25 -12.46 4.35 1.68
N SER A 26 -11.75 4.07 0.60
CA SER A 26 -10.35 3.66 0.64
C SER A 26 -9.41 4.87 0.65
N LEU A 27 -8.26 4.76 1.32
CA LEU A 27 -7.15 5.69 1.14
C LEU A 27 -6.10 5.07 0.21
N ILE A 28 -5.94 5.66 -0.96
CA ILE A 28 -4.95 5.27 -1.95
C ILE A 28 -3.63 5.97 -1.65
N ILE A 29 -2.54 5.20 -1.63
CA ILE A 29 -1.19 5.66 -1.29
C ILE A 29 -0.29 5.38 -2.48
N THR A 30 0.31 6.44 -3.06
CA THR A 30 1.14 6.32 -4.26
C THR A 30 2.33 7.29 -4.25
N THR A 31 3.38 6.97 -5.00
CA THR A 31 4.52 7.86 -5.29
C THR A 31 4.36 8.64 -6.60
N THR A 32 3.29 8.38 -7.35
CA THR A 32 3.12 8.85 -8.72
C THR A 32 2.26 10.12 -8.77
N GLU A 33 2.42 10.93 -9.83
CA GLU A 33 1.61 12.13 -10.09
C GLU A 33 0.18 11.84 -10.59
N SER A 34 -0.70 12.83 -10.43
CA SER A 34 -2.14 12.72 -10.71
C SER A 34 -2.48 12.23 -12.11
N LYS A 35 -1.79 12.75 -13.12
CA LYS A 35 -2.00 12.38 -14.53
C LYS A 35 -1.87 10.87 -14.81
N ILE A 36 -1.15 10.14 -13.96
CA ILE A 36 -0.92 8.71 -14.11
C ILE A 36 -1.85 7.93 -13.18
N TYR A 37 -1.91 8.27 -11.88
CA TYR A 37 -2.75 7.48 -10.97
C TYR A 37 -4.25 7.61 -11.28
N GLU A 38 -4.70 8.77 -11.77
CA GLU A 38 -6.12 8.97 -12.11
C GLU A 38 -6.57 7.98 -13.19
N LYS A 39 -5.74 7.75 -14.21
CA LYS A 39 -6.02 6.78 -15.28
C LYS A 39 -6.14 5.35 -14.74
N TRP A 40 -5.28 4.98 -13.80
CA TRP A 40 -5.32 3.66 -13.18
C TRP A 40 -6.53 3.50 -12.28
N ILE A 41 -6.85 4.50 -11.46
CA ILE A 41 -8.05 4.49 -10.61
C ILE A 41 -9.31 4.38 -11.47
N GLU A 42 -9.39 5.15 -12.57
CA GLU A 42 -10.49 5.06 -13.53
C GLU A 42 -10.58 3.67 -14.16
N TYR A 43 -9.46 3.11 -14.63
CA TYR A 43 -9.39 1.77 -15.20
C TYR A 43 -9.81 0.68 -14.21
N MET A 44 -9.45 0.82 -12.93
CA MET A 44 -9.82 -0.08 -11.83
C MET A 44 -11.24 0.16 -11.31
N GLY A 45 -11.91 1.24 -11.74
CA GLY A 45 -13.27 1.57 -11.30
C GLY A 45 -13.39 1.91 -9.81
N ILE A 46 -12.31 2.36 -9.15
CA ILE A 46 -12.32 2.70 -7.72
C ILE A 46 -13.13 3.98 -7.51
N LYS A 47 -14.07 3.96 -6.57
CA LYS A 47 -14.97 5.09 -6.27
C LYS A 47 -14.85 5.48 -4.80
N ASN A 48 -15.24 6.73 -4.50
CA ASN A 48 -15.33 7.24 -3.13
C ASN A 48 -14.03 6.99 -2.35
N TYR A 49 -12.92 7.52 -2.85
CA TYR A 49 -11.59 7.32 -2.30
C TYR A 49 -10.95 8.64 -1.88
N GLU A 50 -9.99 8.52 -0.98
CA GLU A 50 -9.03 9.55 -0.62
C GLU A 50 -7.66 9.21 -1.23
N ILE A 51 -6.80 10.20 -1.45
CA ILE A 51 -5.50 10.02 -2.12
C ILE A 51 -4.36 10.70 -1.35
N TYR A 52 -3.29 9.95 -1.11
CA TYR A 52 -2.01 10.46 -0.65
C TYR A 52 -0.93 10.13 -1.69
N ASP A 53 -0.55 11.12 -2.49
CA ASP A 53 0.40 11.02 -3.60
C ASP A 53 1.78 11.64 -3.31
N LYS A 54 2.03 11.98 -2.04
CA LYS A 54 3.26 12.64 -1.57
C LYS A 54 4.29 11.65 -1.00
N VAL A 55 4.15 10.36 -1.30
CA VAL A 55 5.15 9.36 -0.89
C VAL A 55 6.42 9.58 -1.71
N THR A 56 7.57 9.64 -1.04
CA THR A 56 8.87 9.68 -1.70
C THR A 56 9.50 8.29 -1.72
N PRO A 57 10.45 8.02 -2.63
CA PRO A 57 11.34 6.87 -2.50
C PRO A 57 11.98 6.81 -1.12
N ASP A 58 12.24 5.59 -0.63
CA ASP A 58 12.83 5.34 0.69
C ASP A 58 12.05 5.98 1.85
N PRO A 59 10.76 5.63 1.99
CA PRO A 59 9.83 6.34 2.86
C PRO A 59 10.35 6.40 4.30
N ALA A 60 10.28 7.58 4.89
CA ALA A 60 10.67 7.81 6.27
C ALA A 60 9.47 7.58 7.21
N ILE A 61 9.74 7.20 8.46
CA ILE A 61 8.68 6.97 9.44
C ILE A 61 7.78 8.21 9.62
N GLU A 62 8.34 9.39 9.49
CA GLU A 62 7.65 10.68 9.56
C GLU A 62 6.60 10.82 8.45
N THR A 63 6.80 10.16 7.29
CA THR A 63 5.79 10.12 6.21
C THR A 63 4.57 9.32 6.65
N ILE A 64 4.79 8.18 7.31
CA ILE A 64 3.71 7.32 7.81
C ILE A 64 2.96 8.01 8.94
N GLU A 65 3.67 8.64 9.88
CA GLU A 65 3.06 9.42 10.96
C GLU A 65 2.24 10.59 10.43
N LYS A 66 2.75 11.30 9.41
CA LYS A 66 2.02 12.36 8.74
C LYS A 66 0.73 11.87 8.12
N ILE A 67 0.76 10.76 7.37
CA ILE A 67 -0.45 10.18 6.78
C ILE A 67 -1.44 9.79 7.87
N LYS A 68 -0.98 9.11 8.93
CA LYS A 68 -1.86 8.74 10.05
C LYS A 68 -2.57 9.95 10.64
N ASN A 69 -1.85 11.06 10.86
CA ASN A 69 -2.42 12.27 11.45
C ASN A 69 -3.33 13.03 10.47
N GLU A 70 -2.97 13.11 9.18
CA GLU A 70 -3.75 13.80 8.15
C GLU A 70 -5.12 13.13 7.91
N TYR A 71 -5.19 11.81 8.12
CA TYR A 71 -6.40 11.01 7.94
C TYR A 71 -7.04 10.56 9.26
N GLU A 72 -6.62 11.13 10.40
CA GLU A 72 -7.22 10.84 11.70
C GLU A 72 -8.68 11.31 11.74
N GLY A 73 -9.58 10.45 12.24
CA GLY A 73 -11.02 10.73 12.30
C GLY A 73 -11.78 10.58 10.97
N LYS A 74 -11.08 10.38 9.84
CA LYS A 74 -11.73 9.98 8.59
C LYS A 74 -12.12 8.51 8.63
N GLU A 75 -13.28 8.18 8.08
CA GLU A 75 -13.74 6.80 7.96
C GLU A 75 -13.04 6.12 6.78
N ILE A 76 -11.84 5.60 7.02
CA ILE A 76 -11.08 4.82 6.02
C ILE A 76 -11.35 3.33 6.22
N SER A 77 -11.88 2.68 5.19
CA SER A 77 -12.20 1.24 5.23
C SER A 77 -10.97 0.38 4.92
N HIS A 78 -10.14 0.81 3.97
CA HIS A 78 -8.98 0.08 3.47
C HIS A 78 -7.87 1.05 3.06
N TYR A 79 -6.62 0.59 3.17
CA TYR A 79 -5.50 1.20 2.48
C TYR A 79 -5.26 0.51 1.14
N ILE A 80 -5.01 1.28 0.09
CA ILE A 80 -4.64 0.76 -1.22
C ILE A 80 -3.25 1.30 -1.56
N GLY A 81 -2.23 0.45 -1.51
CA GLY A 81 -0.90 0.79 -1.99
C GLY A 81 -0.84 0.62 -3.50
N LEU A 82 -0.66 1.70 -4.26
CA LEU A 82 -0.57 1.67 -5.72
C LEU A 82 0.80 2.18 -6.18
N GLY A 83 1.64 1.29 -6.70
CA GLY A 83 2.96 1.68 -7.18
C GLY A 83 4.04 0.61 -6.98
N GLY A 84 5.28 1.07 -6.79
CA GLY A 84 6.40 0.23 -6.42
C GLY A 84 6.57 0.07 -4.89
N GLY A 85 7.65 -0.59 -4.49
CA GLY A 85 7.93 -0.94 -3.08
C GLY A 85 7.75 0.19 -2.07
N SER A 86 8.11 1.44 -2.40
CA SER A 86 7.96 2.59 -1.51
C SER A 86 6.50 2.84 -1.07
N SER A 87 5.55 2.83 -2.02
CA SER A 87 4.12 3.01 -1.69
C SER A 87 3.57 1.81 -0.93
N LEU A 88 4.01 0.61 -1.30
CA LEU A 88 3.57 -0.64 -0.67
C LEU A 88 4.05 -0.72 0.78
N ASP A 89 5.30 -0.33 1.06
CA ASP A 89 5.87 -0.35 2.41
C ASP A 89 5.21 0.67 3.35
N VAL A 90 4.87 1.87 2.84
CA VAL A 90 4.06 2.84 3.59
C VAL A 90 2.68 2.26 3.92
N CYS A 91 2.01 1.66 2.93
CA CYS A 91 0.69 1.06 3.10
C CYS A 91 0.70 -0.09 4.13
N LYS A 92 1.70 -0.97 4.06
CA LYS A 92 1.92 -2.05 5.03
C LYS A 92 2.11 -1.54 6.45
N TYR A 93 2.96 -0.52 6.62
CA TYR A 93 3.23 0.00 7.94
C TYR A 93 2.01 0.71 8.54
N LEU A 94 1.29 1.49 7.74
CA LEU A 94 0.04 2.13 8.17
C LEU A 94 -0.99 1.08 8.61
N SER A 95 -1.22 0.06 7.80
CA SER A 95 -2.12 -1.05 8.13
C SER A 95 -1.75 -1.71 9.45
N LYS A 96 -0.46 -1.99 9.67
CA LYS A 96 0.02 -2.58 10.92
C LYS A 96 -0.31 -1.71 12.15
N ILE A 97 -0.16 -0.39 12.06
CA ILE A 97 -0.33 0.50 13.22
C ILE A 97 -1.79 0.94 13.45
N THR A 98 -2.64 0.91 12.43
CA THR A 98 -4.06 1.29 12.55
C THR A 98 -5.02 0.10 12.59
N GLY A 99 -4.58 -1.10 12.17
CA GLY A 99 -5.42 -2.28 12.05
C GLY A 99 -6.36 -2.27 10.83
N ILE A 100 -6.26 -1.25 9.97
CA ILE A 100 -7.06 -1.15 8.75
C ILE A 100 -6.49 -2.11 7.70
N PRO A 101 -7.32 -2.92 7.02
CA PRO A 101 -6.88 -3.88 6.00
C PRO A 101 -6.24 -3.18 4.78
N LYS A 102 -5.35 -3.87 4.08
CA LYS A 102 -4.62 -3.32 2.93
C LYS A 102 -4.73 -4.16 1.66
N ILE A 103 -4.82 -3.48 0.53
CA ILE A 103 -4.67 -4.04 -0.81
C ILE A 103 -3.39 -3.48 -1.42
N LEU A 104 -2.54 -4.34 -1.97
CA LEU A 104 -1.26 -3.95 -2.57
C LEU A 104 -1.31 -4.20 -4.09
N ILE A 105 -1.17 -3.14 -4.87
CA ILE A 105 -1.24 -3.14 -6.34
C ILE A 105 0.16 -2.78 -6.88
N PRO A 106 1.02 -3.78 -7.17
CA PRO A 106 2.36 -3.53 -7.68
C PRO A 106 2.33 -3.04 -9.13
N THR A 107 3.15 -2.05 -9.45
CA THR A 107 3.35 -1.56 -10.84
C THR A 107 4.76 -1.79 -11.37
N THR A 108 5.63 -2.42 -10.57
CA THR A 108 7.04 -2.67 -10.92
C THR A 108 7.39 -4.14 -10.83
N PHE A 109 8.26 -4.59 -11.72
CA PHE A 109 8.85 -5.94 -11.68
C PHE A 109 10.19 -5.86 -10.93
N GLY A 110 10.16 -6.06 -9.62
CA GLY A 110 11.39 -5.95 -8.83
C GLY A 110 11.26 -6.42 -7.38
N THR A 111 10.73 -5.55 -6.51
CA THR A 111 10.85 -5.73 -5.05
C THR A 111 10.06 -6.92 -4.49
N GLY A 112 8.99 -7.34 -5.17
CA GLY A 112 8.05 -8.33 -4.64
C GLY A 112 7.42 -7.92 -3.30
N ALA A 113 7.38 -6.63 -3.00
CA ALA A 113 6.94 -6.11 -1.71
C ALA A 113 5.51 -6.55 -1.42
N GLU A 114 4.63 -6.59 -2.42
CA GLU A 114 3.26 -7.07 -2.31
C GLU A 114 3.10 -8.50 -1.77
N MET A 115 4.12 -9.37 -1.90
CA MET A 115 4.07 -10.79 -1.50
C MET A 115 4.82 -11.11 -0.21
N THR A 116 5.35 -10.11 0.50
CA THR A 116 6.29 -10.37 1.63
C THR A 116 5.78 -9.87 2.98
N THR A 117 6.30 -10.47 4.05
CA THR A 117 6.16 -9.99 5.44
C THR A 117 7.19 -8.91 5.79
N TYR A 118 7.80 -8.26 4.80
CA TYR A 118 8.83 -7.25 4.99
C TYR A 118 8.32 -5.86 4.64
N ALA A 119 8.82 -4.85 5.33
CA ALA A 119 8.69 -3.45 4.94
C ALA A 119 10.02 -2.73 5.16
N VAL A 120 10.42 -1.85 4.23
CA VAL A 120 11.61 -1.02 4.35
C VAL A 120 11.21 0.42 4.67
N VAL A 121 11.59 0.87 5.86
CA VAL A 121 11.28 2.23 6.34
C VAL A 121 12.54 2.88 6.90
N SER A 122 12.73 4.17 6.62
CA SER A 122 13.85 4.95 7.14
C SER A 122 13.53 5.52 8.53
N PHE A 123 14.43 5.28 9.49
CA PHE A 123 14.38 5.87 10.84
C PHE A 123 15.68 6.65 11.07
N ASN A 124 15.58 7.95 11.42
CA ASN A 124 16.76 8.81 11.60
C ASN A 124 17.73 8.73 10.40
N HIS A 125 17.19 8.83 9.18
CA HIS A 125 17.92 8.69 7.91
C HIS A 125 18.64 7.35 7.67
N LYS A 126 18.30 6.31 8.44
CA LYS A 126 18.82 4.95 8.25
C LYS A 126 17.69 4.02 7.82
N LYS A 127 17.84 3.41 6.65
CA LYS A 127 16.92 2.37 6.17
C LYS A 127 16.97 1.17 7.10
N LYS A 128 15.79 0.69 7.51
CA LYS A 128 15.64 -0.53 8.29
C LYS A 128 14.68 -1.48 7.58
N LEU A 129 15.08 -2.74 7.51
CA LEU A 129 14.19 -3.84 7.13
C LEU A 129 13.42 -4.26 8.37
N LEU A 130 12.10 -4.21 8.29
CA LEU A 130 11.19 -4.65 9.34
C LEU A 130 10.52 -5.94 8.88
N GLN A 131 10.34 -6.89 9.78
CA GLN A 131 9.67 -8.15 9.51
C GLN A 131 8.49 -8.32 10.45
N ASP A 132 7.30 -8.53 9.90
CA ASP A 132 6.07 -8.80 10.65
C ASP A 132 5.05 -9.50 9.75
N GLU A 133 4.32 -10.49 10.26
CA GLU A 133 3.27 -11.19 9.50
C GLU A 133 2.13 -10.23 9.12
N ALA A 134 1.90 -9.18 9.91
CA ALA A 134 0.91 -8.14 9.61
C ALA A 134 1.24 -7.34 8.34
N PHE A 135 2.49 -7.38 7.85
CA PHE A 135 2.87 -6.74 6.60
C PHE A 135 2.47 -7.51 5.34
N LEU A 136 1.99 -8.75 5.48
CA LEU A 136 1.46 -9.51 4.36
C LEU A 136 0.14 -8.88 3.88
N ALA A 137 -0.09 -8.84 2.57
CA ALA A 137 -1.33 -8.32 2.00
C ALA A 137 -2.56 -9.12 2.47
N ASP A 138 -3.69 -8.41 2.65
CA ASP A 138 -4.94 -8.99 3.12
C ASP A 138 -5.75 -9.64 1.98
#